data_AF-A0A955ZSK0-F1
#
_entry.id   AF-A0A955ZSK0-F1
#
_cell.length_a   1.000
_cell.length_b   1.000
_cell.length_c   1.000
_cell.angle_alpha   90.00
_cell.angle_beta   90.00
_cell.angle_gamma   90.00
#
_symmetry.space_group_name_H-M   'P 1'
#
loop_
_entity.id
_entity.type
_entity.pdbx_description
1 polymer ?
#
loop_
_entity_poly.entity_id
_entity_poly.type
_entity_poly.pdbx_seq_one_letter_code
_entity_poly.pdbx_strand_id
1 'polypeptide(L)'
;MLCSAGEVEGAGVLKDVSRAGACLAAASHVPALGTKVRLYVFIQPVCPFELAGEVVRVGEDEFAIRYGNLDPEIGRLVDDVAALVTTRD
;
A
#
# COMPACT_ATOMS: atom_id res chain seq x y z
N MET A 1 14.61 -15.72 -21.20
CA MET A 1 13.65 -14.70 -21.64
C MET A 1 13.26 -13.91 -20.40
N LEU A 2 13.81 -12.71 -20.22
CA LEU A 2 13.44 -11.81 -19.12
C LEU A 2 12.22 -11.02 -19.58
N CYS A 3 11.03 -11.55 -19.35
CA CYS A 3 9.80 -10.80 -19.56
C CYS A 3 9.69 -9.76 -18.44
N SER A 4 10.19 -8.55 -18.69
CA SER A 4 9.64 -7.37 -18.01
C SER A 4 8.24 -7.19 -18.58
N ALA A 5 7.24 -7.82 -17.95
CA ALA A 5 5.89 -7.27 -18.05
C ALA A 5 6.03 -5.83 -17.54
N GLY A 6 5.76 -4.85 -18.40
CA GLY A 6 6.04 -3.44 -18.12
C GLY A 6 5.47 -3.01 -16.78
N GLU A 7 6.13 -2.08 -16.11
CA GLU A 7 5.63 -1.51 -14.86
C GLU A 7 4.24 -0.90 -15.14
N VAL A 8 3.22 -1.39 -14.42
CA VAL A 8 1.85 -0.86 -14.49
C VAL A 8 1.66 0.07 -13.31
N GLU A 9 1.41 1.33 -13.60
CA GLU A 9 1.17 2.36 -12.59
C GLU A 9 -0.33 2.49 -12.26
N GLY A 10 -0.62 2.92 -11.05
CA GLY A 10 -1.97 3.20 -10.59
C GLY A 10 -1.97 4.08 -9.33
N ALA A 11 -3.14 4.58 -8.98
CA ALA A 11 -3.36 5.36 -7.78
C ALA A 11 -4.61 4.87 -7.05
N GLY A 12 -4.73 5.19 -5.77
CA GLY A 12 -5.90 4.86 -4.96
C GLY A 12 -5.86 5.59 -3.62
N VAL A 13 -6.92 5.43 -2.84
CA VAL A 13 -7.03 5.99 -1.50
C VAL A 13 -6.56 4.94 -0.50
N LEU A 14 -5.62 5.32 0.38
CA LEU A 14 -5.23 4.47 1.49
C LEU A 14 -6.40 4.37 2.49
N LYS A 15 -7.04 3.21 2.51
CA LYS A 15 -8.24 2.92 3.32
C LYS A 15 -7.88 2.41 4.70
N ASP A 16 -6.82 1.61 4.80
CA ASP A 16 -6.33 1.06 6.05
C ASP A 16 -4.82 0.79 5.97
N VAL A 17 -4.11 0.90 7.09
CA VAL A 17 -2.68 0.62 7.17
C VAL A 17 -2.32 0.16 8.58
N SER A 18 -1.47 -0.85 8.65
CA SER A 18 -0.90 -1.37 9.90
C SER A 18 0.48 -1.94 9.62
N ARG A 19 1.22 -2.33 10.65
CA ARG A 19 2.53 -2.99 10.49
C ARG A 19 2.48 -4.32 9.71
N ALA A 20 1.30 -4.91 9.52
CA ALA A 20 1.14 -6.14 8.75
C ALA A 20 0.91 -5.89 7.25
N GLY A 21 0.41 -4.71 6.87
CA GLY A 21 -0.04 -4.45 5.52
C GLY A 21 -0.85 -3.17 5.35
N ALA A 22 -1.23 -2.90 4.11
CA ALA A 22 -2.03 -1.75 3.71
C ALA A 22 -3.20 -2.19 2.82
N CYS A 23 -4.30 -1.45 2.87
CA CYS A 23 -5.43 -1.59 1.97
C CYS A 23 -5.63 -0.30 1.17
N LEU A 24 -5.71 -0.41 -0.15
CA LEU A 24 -6.13 0.67 -1.03
C LEU A 24 -7.56 0.41 -1.50
N ALA A 25 -8.33 1.49 -1.63
CA ALA A 25 -9.66 1.50 -2.26
C ALA A 25 -9.71 2.57 -3.36
N ALA A 26 -10.79 2.60 -4.16
CA ALA A 26 -10.90 3.46 -5.33
C ALA A 26 -9.65 3.38 -6.23
N ALA A 27 -9.08 2.18 -6.37
CA ALA A 27 -7.84 1.97 -7.10
C ALA A 27 -8.11 2.05 -8.61
N SER A 28 -7.34 2.89 -9.31
CA SER A 28 -7.38 2.99 -10.78
C SER A 28 -6.87 1.71 -11.45
N HIS A 29 -6.11 0.90 -10.71
CA HIS A 29 -5.63 -0.40 -11.13
C HIS A 29 -5.63 -1.35 -9.93
N VAL A 30 -6.23 -2.53 -10.11
CA VAL A 30 -6.24 -3.62 -9.12
C VAL A 30 -5.32 -4.73 -9.64
N PRO A 31 -4.12 -4.91 -9.05
CA PRO A 31 -3.18 -5.95 -9.48
C PRO A 31 -3.69 -7.35 -9.08
N ALA A 32 -3.21 -8.39 -9.77
CA ALA A 32 -3.57 -9.77 -9.45
C ALA A 32 -3.00 -10.21 -8.08
N LEU A 33 -3.65 -11.20 -7.44
CA LEU A 33 -3.12 -11.83 -6.23
C LEU A 33 -1.70 -12.36 -6.45
N GLY A 34 -0.84 -12.20 -5.44
CA GLY A 34 0.57 -12.57 -5.48
C GLY A 34 1.47 -11.57 -6.21
N THR A 35 0.91 -10.52 -6.81
CA THR A 35 1.71 -9.48 -7.47
C THR A 35 2.49 -8.68 -6.43
N LYS A 36 3.79 -8.47 -6.68
CA LYS A 36 4.62 -7.58 -5.88
C LYS A 36 4.39 -6.15 -6.34
N VAL A 37 4.13 -5.26 -5.39
CA VAL A 37 3.84 -3.84 -5.65
C VAL A 37 4.65 -2.93 -4.75
N ARG A 38 4.88 -1.71 -5.24
CA ARG A 38 5.40 -0.57 -4.48
C ARG A 38 4.31 0.47 -4.38
N LEU A 39 4.10 1.00 -3.18
CA LEU A 39 3.16 2.08 -2.90
C LEU A 39 3.95 3.31 -2.46
N TYR A 40 3.68 4.45 -3.09
CA TYR A 40 4.18 5.75 -2.63
C TYR A 40 3.08 6.45 -1.83
N VAL A 41 3.29 6.59 -0.52
CA VAL A 41 2.28 7.13 0.41
C VAL A 41 2.53 8.62 0.60
N PHE A 42 1.50 9.43 0.32
CA PHE A 42 1.50 10.88 0.48
C PHE A 42 0.34 11.31 1.38
N ILE A 43 0.55 11.36 2.69
CA ILE A 43 -0.46 11.75 3.68
C ILE A 43 0.13 12.78 4.61
N GLN A 44 -0.38 14.01 4.56
CA GLN A 44 0.05 15.07 5.48
C GLN A 44 -0.57 14.86 6.88
N PRO A 45 0.17 15.19 7.96
CA PRO A 45 1.48 15.84 8.00
C PRO A 45 2.68 14.88 7.95
N VAL A 46 2.48 13.58 7.68
CA VAL A 46 3.57 12.59 7.67
C VAL A 46 4.46 12.77 6.44
N CYS A 47 5.77 12.62 6.61
CA CYS A 47 6.72 12.65 5.50
C CYS A 47 6.39 11.55 4.48
N PRO A 48 6.44 11.80 3.16
CA PRO A 48 6.19 10.77 2.16
C PRO A 48 7.14 9.58 2.29
N PHE A 49 6.61 8.36 2.06
CA PHE A 49 7.40 7.13 2.17
C PHE A 49 6.92 6.05 1.20
N GLU A 50 7.77 5.06 0.98
CA GLU A 50 7.50 3.90 0.12
C GLU A 50 7.18 2.67 0.97
N LEU A 51 6.19 1.88 0.53
CA LEU A 51 5.90 0.55 1.05
C LEU A 51 6.02 -0.48 -0.06
N ALA A 52 6.69 -1.59 0.21
CA ALA A 52 6.76 -2.73 -0.70
C ALA A 52 6.04 -3.94 -0.09
N GLY A 53 5.23 -4.62 -0.90
CA GLY A 53 4.49 -5.79 -0.45
C GLY A 53 3.93 -6.63 -1.57
N GLU A 54 3.23 -7.68 -1.17
CA GLU A 54 2.56 -8.63 -2.06
C GLU A 54 1.05 -8.51 -1.92
N VAL A 55 0.32 -8.50 -3.03
CA VAL A 55 -1.16 -8.45 -3.02
C VAL A 55 -1.72 -9.76 -2.47
N VAL A 56 -2.43 -9.67 -1.35
CA VAL A 56 -2.99 -10.83 -0.62
C VAL A 56 -4.53 -10.87 -0.64
N ARG A 57 -5.16 -9.78 -1.08
CA ARG A 57 -6.62 -9.68 -1.23
C ARG A 57 -6.93 -8.71 -2.36
N VAL A 58 -7.94 -9.03 -3.15
CA VAL A 58 -8.47 -8.19 -4.24
C VAL A 58 -9.99 -8.09 -4.12
N GLY A 59 -10.52 -6.91 -4.40
CA GLY A 59 -11.93 -6.61 -4.58
C GLY A 59 -12.16 -5.93 -5.93
N GLU A 60 -13.33 -5.33 -6.13
CA GLU A 60 -13.70 -4.69 -7.41
C GLU A 60 -12.83 -3.47 -7.73
N ASP A 61 -12.60 -2.60 -6.74
CA ASP A 61 -11.79 -1.38 -6.82
C ASP A 61 -10.81 -1.26 -5.63
N GLU A 62 -10.61 -2.34 -4.88
CA GLU A 62 -9.76 -2.39 -3.71
C GLU A 62 -8.76 -3.55 -3.77
N PHE A 63 -7.62 -3.37 -3.12
CA PHE A 63 -6.69 -4.47 -2.86
C PHE A 63 -5.94 -4.25 -1.56
N ALA A 64 -5.51 -5.34 -0.94
CA ALA A 64 -4.66 -5.30 0.24
C ALA A 64 -3.32 -5.98 -0.03
N ILE A 65 -2.27 -5.40 0.54
CA ILE A 65 -0.92 -5.92 0.48
C ILE A 65 -0.46 -6.38 1.86
N ARG A 66 0.35 -7.44 1.89
CA ARG A 66 1.15 -7.80 3.05
C ARG A 66 2.59 -7.34 2.82
N TYR A 67 3.20 -6.73 3.83
CA TYR A 67 4.61 -6.35 3.74
C TYR A 67 5.52 -7.57 3.82
N GLY A 68 6.68 -7.48 3.16
CA GLY A 68 7.76 -8.46 3.32
C GLY A 68 8.53 -8.20 4.61
N ASN A 69 9.55 -7.35 4.53
CA ASN A 69 10.24 -6.80 5.69
C ASN A 69 9.96 -5.30 5.76
N LEU A 70 9.40 -4.85 6.88
CA LEU A 70 9.17 -3.44 7.15
C LEU A 70 10.34 -2.90 7.96
N ASP A 71 11.03 -1.90 7.43
CA ASP A 71 12.08 -1.21 8.15
C ASP A 71 11.51 -0.51 9.40
N PRO A 72 12.20 -0.51 10.56
CA PRO A 72 11.68 0.10 11.79
C PRO A 72 11.34 1.59 11.68
N GLU A 73 12.06 2.37 10.86
CA GLU A 73 11.78 3.80 10.66
C GLU A 73 10.50 3.96 9.84
N ILE A 74 10.36 3.18 8.76
CA ILE A 74 9.12 3.14 7.96
C ILE A 74 7.95 2.62 8.81
N GLY A 75 8.20 1.68 9.72
CA GLY A 75 7.20 1.18 10.66
C GLY A 75 6.63 2.26 11.57
N ARG A 76 7.43 3.25 11.96
CA ARG A 76 6.93 4.42 12.72
C ARG A 76 6.05 5.32 11.85
N LEU A 77 6.45 5.56 10.61
CA LEU A 77 5.62 6.34 9.67
C LEU A 77 4.28 5.64 9.38
N VAL A 78 4.28 4.30 9.29
CA VAL A 78 3.06 3.50 9.19
C VAL A 78 2.17 3.71 10.43
N ASP A 79 2.72 3.66 11.63
CA ASP A 79 1.96 3.89 12.86
C ASP A 79 1.37 5.32 12.90
N ASP A 80 2.15 6.33 12.49
CA ASP A 80 1.71 7.73 12.41
C ASP A 80 0.55 7.90 11.42
N VAL A 81 0.63 7.27 10.24
CA VAL A 81 -0.46 7.28 9.25
C VAL A 81 -1.67 6.50 9.75
N ALA A 82 -1.48 5.34 10.38
CA ALA A 82 -2.57 4.54 10.92
C ALA A 82 -3.42 5.36 11.89
N ALA A 83 -2.77 6.11 12.80
CA ALA A 83 -3.45 7.01 13.73
C ALA A 83 -4.32 8.07 13.02
N LEU A 84 -3.88 8.58 11.86
CA LEU A 84 -4.63 9.57 11.08
C LEU A 84 -5.82 8.95 10.32
N VAL A 85 -5.64 7.75 9.77
CA VAL A 85 -6.68 7.05 9.00
C VAL A 85 -7.82 6.61 9.92
N THR A 86 -7.53 6.18 11.15
CA THR A 86 -8.55 5.79 12.14
C THR A 86 -9.36 6.98 12.68
N THR A 87 -8.83 8.21 12.64
CA THR A 87 -9.53 9.40 13.16
C THR A 87 -10.57 10.02 12.20
N ARG A 88 -10.80 9.46 11.02
CA ARG A 88 -11.77 9.98 10.04
C ARG A 88 -13.03 9.12 9.99
N ASP A 89 -13.73 9.03 11.12
CA ASP A 89 -15.12 8.54 11.22
C ASP A 89 -16.09 9.70 11.48
#